data_AF-A0A2B8A084-F1
#
_entry.id   AF-A0A2B8A084-F1
#
_cell.length_a   1.000
_cell.length_b   1.000
_cell.length_c   1.000
_cell.angle_alpha   90.00
_cell.angle_beta   90.00
_cell.angle_gamma   90.00
#
_symmetry.space_group_name_H-M   'P 1'
#
loop_
_entity.id
_entity.type
_entity.pdbx_description
1 polymer ?
#
loop_
_entity_poly.entity_id
_entity_poly.type
_entity_poly.pdbx_seq_one_letter_code
_entity_poly.pdbx_strand_id
1 'polypeptide(L)'
;MFKLFAENTDRASEKSVRLFNHIINAHQIWNGRIEGIPQAAGVWDVRPAGDLKDLDAANFRNTLEILDKISLTAVIHYTTSKGTPFSNTVGDILFHAVNHSTYHRGQIALEFRQAGIEPWGTDYIFYKRAVK
;
A
#
# COMPACT_ATOMS: atom_id res chain seq x y z
N MET A 1 -1.14 8.40 -8.73
CA MET A 1 0.17 7.84 -8.37
C MET A 1 0.64 6.82 -9.38
N PHE A 2 -0.09 5.71 -9.56
CA PHE A 2 0.27 4.68 -10.54
C PHE A 2 0.49 5.23 -11.95
N LYS A 3 -0.40 6.10 -12.44
CA LYS A 3 -0.25 6.78 -13.74
C LYS A 3 1.11 7.48 -13.88
N LEU A 4 1.47 8.33 -12.90
CA LEU A 4 2.73 9.07 -12.91
C LEU A 4 3.94 8.14 -12.85
N PHE A 5 3.86 7.07 -12.06
CA PHE A 5 4.91 6.05 -11.99
C PHE A 5 5.08 5.31 -13.32
N ALA A 6 3.98 4.86 -13.92
CA ALA A 6 3.97 4.15 -15.21
C ALA A 6 4.51 5.03 -16.35
N GLU A 7 4.15 6.31 -16.38
CA GLU A 7 4.58 7.30 -17.39
C GLU A 7 6.05 7.72 -17.27
N ASN A 8 6.72 7.39 -16.16
CA ASN A 8 8.11 7.78 -15.91
C ASN A 8 8.96 6.58 -15.48
N THR A 9 8.63 5.37 -15.91
CA THR A 9 9.37 4.14 -15.54
C THR A 9 10.83 4.17 -15.98
N ASP A 10 11.14 4.87 -17.07
CA ASP A 10 12.48 5.12 -17.60
C ASP A 10 13.32 6.08 -16.74
N ARG A 11 12.65 6.97 -15.99
CA ARG A 11 13.28 7.98 -15.12
C ARG A 11 13.15 7.66 -13.63
N ALA A 12 12.31 6.70 -13.27
CA ALA A 12 12.10 6.28 -11.90
C ALA A 12 13.37 5.61 -11.36
N SER A 13 13.82 6.04 -10.18
CA SER A 13 14.94 5.39 -9.51
C SER A 13 14.58 3.94 -9.13
N GLU A 14 15.58 3.05 -9.09
CA GLU A 14 15.39 1.66 -8.63
C GLU A 14 14.72 1.63 -7.24
N LYS A 15 15.11 2.56 -6.36
CA LYS A 15 14.50 2.74 -5.04
C LYS A 15 13.02 3.10 -5.12
N SER A 16 12.62 4.00 -6.03
CA SER A 16 11.21 4.32 -6.27
C SER A 16 10.43 3.09 -6.72
N VAL A 17 10.99 2.31 -7.65
CA VAL A 17 10.37 1.07 -8.14
C VAL A 17 10.18 0.05 -7.01
N ARG A 18 11.21 -0.16 -6.18
CA ARG A 18 11.15 -1.06 -5.02
C ARG A 18 10.14 -0.60 -3.99
N LEU A 19 10.08 0.70 -3.69
CA LEU A 19 9.12 1.26 -2.74
C LEU A 19 7.68 1.16 -3.25
N PHE A 20 7.45 1.33 -4.56
CA PHE A 20 6.13 1.19 -5.16
C PHE A 20 5.60 -0.24 -5.04
N ASN A 21 6.45 -1.22 -5.34
CA ASN A 21 6.15 -2.63 -5.12
C ASN A 21 5.87 -2.92 -3.64
N HIS A 22 6.71 -2.37 -2.76
CA HIS A 22 6.61 -2.58 -1.33
C HIS A 22 5.26 -2.14 -0.75
N ILE A 23 4.77 -0.95 -1.11
CA ILE A 23 3.48 -0.46 -0.58
C ILE A 23 2.30 -1.31 -1.08
N ILE A 24 2.34 -1.80 -2.32
CA ILE A 24 1.29 -2.67 -2.88
C ILE A 24 1.32 -4.05 -2.21
N ASN A 25 2.52 -4.65 -2.08
CA ASN A 25 2.67 -5.95 -1.41
C ASN A 25 2.27 -5.86 0.06
N ALA A 26 2.68 -4.79 0.76
CA ALA A 26 2.34 -4.58 2.16
C ALA A 26 0.82 -4.46 2.36
N HIS A 27 0.12 -3.71 1.49
CA HIS A 27 -1.34 -3.60 1.54
C HIS A 27 -2.00 -4.97 1.36
N GLN A 28 -1.57 -5.75 0.36
CA GLN A 28 -2.08 -7.10 0.12
C GLN A 28 -1.87 -8.02 1.33
N ILE A 29 -0.67 -7.99 1.94
CA ILE A 29 -0.33 -8.78 3.13
C ILE A 29 -1.20 -8.41 4.32
N TRP A 30 -1.46 -7.12 4.54
CA TRP A 30 -2.29 -6.68 5.66
C TRP A 30 -3.77 -7.04 5.48
N ASN A 31 -4.31 -6.94 4.27
CA ASN A 31 -5.66 -7.48 3.97
C ASN A 31 -5.71 -8.99 4.23
N GLY A 32 -4.73 -9.74 3.71
CA GLY A 32 -4.65 -11.19 3.90
C GLY A 32 -4.57 -11.59 5.38
N ARG A 33 -3.90 -10.80 6.23
CA ARG A 33 -3.88 -11.04 7.69
C ARG A 33 -5.26 -10.88 8.32
N ILE A 34 -6.03 -9.89 7.91
CA ILE A 34 -7.39 -9.66 8.42
C ILE A 34 -8.30 -10.83 8.04
N GLU A 35 -8.16 -11.37 6.83
CA GLU A 35 -8.99 -12.45 6.31
C GLU A 35 -8.47 -13.86 6.63
N GLY A 36 -7.29 -13.97 7.24
CA GLY A 36 -6.63 -15.26 7.47
C GLY A 36 -6.14 -15.94 6.18
N ILE A 37 -5.96 -15.18 5.10
CA ILE A 37 -5.52 -15.67 3.79
C ILE A 37 -4.01 -15.37 3.62
N PRO A 38 -3.15 -16.41 3.60
CA PRO A 38 -1.73 -16.21 3.38
C PRO A 38 -1.47 -15.65 1.98
N GLN A 39 -0.54 -14.69 1.88
CA GLN A 39 -0.14 -14.11 0.61
C GLN A 39 1.13 -14.79 0.10
N ALA A 40 1.15 -15.13 -1.19
CA ALA A 40 2.28 -15.81 -1.83
C ALA A 40 3.50 -14.88 -2.02
N ALA A 41 3.26 -13.59 -2.22
CA ALA A 41 4.33 -12.63 -2.46
C ALA A 41 4.97 -12.14 -1.15
N GLY A 42 6.29 -12.04 -1.15
CA GLY A 42 7.07 -11.35 -0.15
C GLY A 42 6.84 -9.83 -0.18
N VAL A 43 7.03 -9.19 0.96
CA VAL A 43 6.80 -7.74 1.12
C VAL A 43 7.75 -6.88 0.25
N TRP A 44 8.87 -7.45 -0.21
CA TRP A 44 9.88 -6.77 -1.04
C TRP A 44 9.98 -7.32 -2.47
N ASP A 45 9.09 -8.23 -2.86
CA ASP A 45 9.11 -8.82 -4.20
C ASP A 45 8.85 -7.74 -5.25
N VAL A 46 9.67 -7.74 -6.30
CA VAL A 46 9.49 -6.84 -7.44
C VAL A 46 8.65 -7.56 -8.48
N ARG A 47 7.50 -6.96 -8.83
CA ARG A 47 6.54 -7.46 -9.81
C ARG A 47 6.59 -6.63 -11.09
N PRO A 48 6.14 -7.19 -12.24
CA PRO A 48 6.02 -6.44 -13.48
C PRO A 48 5.18 -5.17 -13.29
N ALA A 49 5.63 -4.06 -13.88
CA ALA A 49 4.93 -2.77 -13.74
C ALA A 49 3.49 -2.81 -14.28
N GLY A 50 3.21 -3.65 -15.27
CA GLY A 50 1.87 -3.86 -15.83
C GLY A 50 0.86 -4.40 -14.81
N ASP A 51 1.30 -5.21 -13.85
CA ASP A 51 0.42 -5.89 -12.90
C ASP A 51 0.06 -5.00 -11.70
N LEU A 52 0.92 -4.03 -11.38
CA LEU A 52 0.82 -3.21 -10.18
C LEU A 52 -0.48 -2.40 -10.11
N LYS A 53 -1.02 -1.97 -11.26
CA LYS A 53 -2.31 -1.25 -11.32
C LYS A 53 -3.45 -2.12 -10.84
N ASP A 54 -3.51 -3.35 -11.33
CA ASP A 54 -4.62 -4.26 -11.08
C ASP A 54 -4.53 -4.81 -9.66
N LEU A 55 -3.30 -5.01 -9.15
CA LEU A 55 -3.05 -5.36 -7.77
C LEU A 55 -3.47 -4.26 -6.79
N ASP A 56 -3.12 -2.99 -7.07
CA ASP A 56 -3.56 -1.84 -6.25
C ASP A 56 -5.09 -1.73 -6.22
N ALA A 57 -5.74 -1.89 -7.38
CA ALA A 57 -7.20 -1.88 -7.48
C ALA A 57 -7.85 -3.08 -6.76
N ALA A 58 -7.24 -4.26 -6.81
CA ALA A 58 -7.70 -5.44 -6.09
C ALA A 58 -7.57 -5.28 -4.58
N ASN A 59 -6.43 -4.78 -4.09
CA ASN A 59 -6.22 -4.49 -2.68
C ASN A 59 -7.24 -3.47 -2.16
N PHE A 60 -7.54 -2.42 -2.93
CA PHE A 60 -8.56 -1.44 -2.57
C PHE A 60 -9.94 -2.09 -2.44
N ARG A 61 -10.39 -2.87 -3.43
CA ARG A 61 -11.69 -3.58 -3.36
C ARG A 61 -11.75 -4.53 -2.17
N ASN A 62 -10.69 -5.28 -1.92
CA ASN A 62 -10.61 -6.21 -0.79
C ASN A 62 -10.71 -5.48 0.56
N THR A 63 -10.08 -4.31 0.71
CA THR A 63 -10.25 -3.49 1.92
C THR A 63 -11.70 -3.01 2.10
N LEU A 64 -12.41 -2.66 1.02
CA LEU A 64 -13.84 -2.32 1.11
C LEU A 64 -14.66 -3.53 1.58
N GLU A 65 -14.40 -4.72 1.03
CA GLU A 65 -15.09 -5.93 1.48
C GLU A 65 -14.80 -6.27 2.95
N ILE A 66 -13.57 -6.05 3.42
CA ILE A 66 -13.21 -6.20 4.83
C ILE A 66 -14.03 -5.24 5.70
N LEU A 67 -14.14 -3.96 5.28
CA LEU A 67 -14.90 -2.95 6.02
C LEU A 67 -16.41 -3.24 6.06
N ASP A 68 -16.95 -3.87 5.01
CA ASP A 68 -18.36 -4.29 4.95
C ASP A 68 -18.64 -5.52 5.82
N LYS A 69 -17.68 -6.42 5.97
CA LYS A 69 -17.87 -7.73 6.64
C LYS A 69 -17.38 -7.77 8.08
N ILE A 70 -16.39 -6.96 8.45
CA ILE A 70 -15.66 -7.09 9.72
C ILE A 70 -15.62 -5.75 10.45
N SER A 71 -16.06 -5.75 11.71
CA SER A 71 -16.00 -4.55 12.56
C SER A 71 -14.56 -4.06 12.72
N LEU A 72 -14.37 -2.74 12.69
CA LEU A 72 -13.09 -2.10 13.00
C LEU A 72 -12.56 -2.46 14.39
N THR A 73 -13.44 -2.81 15.34
CA THR A 73 -13.07 -3.23 16.70
C THR A 73 -12.80 -4.73 16.83
N ALA A 74 -13.01 -5.53 15.78
CA ALA A 74 -12.73 -6.95 15.81
C ALA A 74 -11.22 -7.19 15.96
N VAL A 75 -10.84 -8.13 16.82
CA VAL A 75 -9.45 -8.52 17.06
C VAL A 75 -9.06 -9.63 16.08
N ILE A 76 -7.99 -9.39 15.32
CA ILE A 76 -7.40 -10.35 14.39
C ILE A 76 -6.13 -10.92 15.02
N HIS A 77 -6.05 -12.24 15.09
CA HIS A 77 -4.83 -12.96 15.44
C HIS A 77 -4.09 -13.35 14.17
N TYR A 78 -2.81 -13.02 14.08
CA TYR A 78 -2.00 -13.31 12.90
C TYR A 78 -0.54 -13.59 13.28
N THR A 79 0.18 -14.24 12.37
CA THR A 79 1.62 -14.49 12.52
C THR A 79 2.39 -13.57 11.59
N THR A 80 3.43 -12.93 12.12
CA THR A 80 4.35 -12.09 11.33
C THR A 80 5.17 -12.95 10.37
N SER A 81 5.81 -12.33 9.39
CA SER A 81 6.76 -13.01 8.50
C SER A 81 7.93 -13.68 9.23
N LYS A 82 8.20 -13.31 10.49
CA LYS A 82 9.22 -13.92 11.35
C LYS A 82 8.68 -15.09 12.20
N GLY A 83 7.44 -15.50 12.00
CA GLY A 83 6.82 -16.58 12.78
C GLY A 83 6.31 -16.16 14.17
N THR A 84 6.39 -14.87 14.52
CA THR A 84 5.93 -14.37 15.82
C THR A 84 4.43 -14.08 15.79
N PRO A 85 3.62 -14.62 16.73
CA PRO A 85 2.19 -14.36 16.82
C PRO A 85 1.91 -12.97 17.41
N PHE A 86 0.89 -12.30 16.89
CA PHE A 86 0.39 -11.00 17.36
C PHE A 86 -1.13 -10.92 17.22
N SER A 87 -1.70 -9.89 17.84
CA SER A 87 -3.10 -9.53 17.67
C SER A 87 -3.30 -8.03 17.67
N ASN A 88 -4.16 -7.54 16.78
CA ASN A 88 -4.54 -6.13 16.69
C ASN A 88 -6.00 -6.00 16.26
N THR A 89 -6.60 -4.83 16.48
CA THR A 89 -7.92 -4.56 15.90
C THR A 89 -7.81 -4.35 14.38
N VAL A 90 -8.89 -4.60 13.64
CA VAL A 90 -8.97 -4.27 12.20
C VAL A 90 -8.67 -2.78 11.97
N GLY A 91 -9.19 -1.90 12.83
CA GLY A 91 -8.93 -0.47 12.77
C GLY A 91 -7.44 -0.13 12.88
N ASP A 92 -6.73 -0.74 13.84
CA ASP A 92 -5.28 -0.54 14.00
C ASP A 92 -4.50 -1.02 12.77
N ILE A 93 -4.87 -2.19 12.22
CA ILE A 93 -4.22 -2.76 11.05
C ILE A 93 -4.40 -1.84 9.83
N LEU A 94 -5.63 -1.39 9.55
CA LEU A 94 -5.92 -0.52 8.42
C LEU A 94 -5.28 0.86 8.59
N PHE A 95 -5.30 1.42 9.80
CA PHE A 95 -4.60 2.67 10.10
C PHE A 95 -3.09 2.54 9.87
N HIS A 96 -2.49 1.45 10.35
CA HIS A 96 -1.09 1.14 10.09
C HIS A 96 -0.80 1.05 8.60
N ALA A 97 -1.60 0.33 7.82
CA ALA A 97 -1.40 0.18 6.38
C ALA A 97 -1.41 1.53 5.64
N VAL A 98 -2.37 2.41 5.96
CA VAL A 98 -2.47 3.76 5.38
C VAL A 98 -1.30 4.65 5.80
N ASN A 99 -0.94 4.65 7.08
CA ASN A 99 0.14 5.47 7.60
C ASN A 99 1.51 5.02 7.06
N HIS A 100 1.75 3.71 7.04
CA HIS A 100 2.95 3.10 6.46
C HIS A 100 3.09 3.42 4.97
N SER A 101 1.99 3.32 4.20
CA SER A 101 1.97 3.74 2.81
C SER A 101 2.31 5.24 2.67
N THR A 102 1.75 6.10 3.51
CA THR A 102 2.05 7.56 3.49
C THR A 102 3.54 7.85 3.69
N TYR A 103 4.20 7.17 4.63
CA TYR A 103 5.64 7.28 4.85
C TYR A 103 6.45 6.98 3.57
N HIS A 104 6.18 5.85 2.91
CA HIS A 104 6.89 5.47 1.69
C HIS A 104 6.52 6.33 0.49
N ARG A 105 5.28 6.82 0.40
CA ARG A 105 4.87 7.79 -0.63
C ARG A 105 5.67 9.09 -0.53
N GLY A 106 6.01 9.53 0.68
CA GLY A 106 6.90 10.67 0.89
C GLY A 106 8.32 10.40 0.37
N GLN A 107 8.84 9.19 0.57
CA GLN A 107 10.13 8.78 0.01
C GLN A 107 10.10 8.75 -1.52
N ILE A 108 9.05 8.17 -2.13
CA ILE A 108 8.92 8.13 -3.59
C ILE A 108 8.79 9.57 -4.15
N ALA A 109 8.05 10.45 -3.48
CA ALA A 109 7.93 11.84 -3.90
C ALA A 109 9.28 12.58 -3.89
N LEU A 110 10.14 12.30 -2.90
CA LEU A 110 11.50 12.84 -2.87
C LEU A 110 12.35 12.34 -4.04
N GLU A 111 12.33 11.03 -4.29
CA GLU A 111 13.06 10.43 -5.42
C GLU A 111 12.59 11.01 -6.76
N PHE A 112 11.28 11.24 -6.92
CA PHE A 112 10.71 11.85 -8.12
C PHE A 112 11.23 13.27 -8.32
N ARG A 113 11.26 14.09 -7.25
CA ARG A 113 11.85 15.44 -7.32
C ARG A 113 13.32 15.40 -7.73
N GLN A 114 14.10 14.47 -7.19
CA GLN A 114 15.51 14.29 -7.54
C GLN A 114 15.69 13.88 -9.02
N ALA A 115 14.74 13.14 -9.58
CA ALA A 115 14.69 12.79 -11.00
C ALA A 115 14.10 13.90 -11.90
N GLY A 116 13.75 15.07 -11.35
CA GLY A 116 13.11 16.15 -12.10
C GLY A 116 11.67 15.85 -12.54
N ILE A 117 10.96 15.02 -11.77
CA ILE A 117 9.54 14.68 -11.97
C ILE A 117 8.75 15.37 -10.86
N GLU A 118 7.72 16.13 -11.21
CA GLU A 118 6.85 16.77 -10.22
C GLU A 118 6.02 15.70 -9.49
N PRO A 119 6.14 15.55 -8.15
CA PRO A 119 5.38 14.55 -7.42
C PRO A 119 3.91 14.93 -7.26
N TRP A 120 3.07 13.95 -6.91
CA TRP A 120 1.69 14.22 -6.54
C TRP A 120 1.58 14.93 -5.19
N GLY A 121 0.50 15.71 -5.01
CA GLY A 121 0.11 16.19 -3.69
C GLY A 121 -0.25 15.04 -2.75
N THR A 122 0.27 15.05 -1.53
CA THR A 122 0.02 14.00 -0.51
C THR A 122 -0.89 14.46 0.61
N ASP A 123 -1.19 15.75 0.73
CA ASP A 123 -1.97 16.29 1.83
C ASP A 123 -3.44 15.86 1.72
N TYR A 124 -3.88 15.12 2.74
CA TYR A 124 -5.25 14.60 2.83
C TYR A 124 -6.32 15.71 2.77
N ILE A 125 -6.04 16.88 3.36
CA ILE A 125 -7.01 17.99 3.38
C ILE A 125 -7.30 18.53 1.98
N PHE A 126 -6.31 18.54 1.07
CA PHE A 126 -6.54 18.95 -0.31
C PHE A 126 -7.39 17.94 -1.06
N TYR A 127 -7.11 16.65 -0.87
CA TYR A 127 -7.94 15.57 -1.44
C TYR A 127 -9.40 15.69 -0.99
N LYS A 128 -9.65 15.88 0.32
CA LYS A 128 -11.01 16.00 0.86
C LYS A 128 -11.78 17.23 0.38
N ARG A 129 -11.10 18.28 -0.04
CA ARG A 129 -11.73 19.47 -0.66
C ARG A 129 -12.05 19.26 -2.14
N ALA A 130 -11.30 18.40 -2.82
CA ALA A 130 -11.43 18.15 -4.25
C ALA A 130 -12.51 17.10 -4.59
N VAL A 131 -12.73 16.12 -3.71
CA VAL A 131 -13.77 15.12 -3.86
C VAL A 131 -15.07 15.66 -3.26
N LYS A 132 -16.02 16.05 -4.12
CA LYS A 132 -17.40 16.37 -3.75
C LYS A 132 -18.26 15.12 -3.74
#